data_AF-W4L3U5-F1
#
_entry.id   AF-W4L3U5-F1
#
_cell.length_a   1.000
_cell.length_b   1.000
_cell.length_c   1.000
_cell.angle_alpha   90.00
_cell.angle_beta   90.00
_cell.angle_gamma   90.00
#
_symmetry.space_group_name_H-M   'P 1'
#
loop_
_entity.id
_entity.type
_entity.pdbx_description
1 polymer ?
#
loop_
_entity_poly.entity_id
_entity_poly.type
_entity_poly.pdbx_seq_one_letter_code
_entity_poly.pdbx_strand_id
1 'polypeptide(L)'
;MAEIYRADHLGSLLRPHEIKEARHAFHNGDIGREQLSEAEDKAILKVLECQQQIGLTVLSDGEFRRSSFQNDLAESVEGYVTSDRPSVVRIWQGPGDEPKEQGVTLVVGGQRKPWRRLTGEQTAFLKAHASGPFKMTVPSPNQFPAISYQPGLTDRFYVTRSDLLWAIVEIIKAEISALAEEGVSYIRMDAPRYSYYVVSAELL
;
A
#
# COMPACT_ATOMS: atom_id res chain seq x y z
N MET A 1 13.17 -3.59 -37.36
CA MET A 1 13.51 -3.66 -35.92
C MET A 1 12.50 -4.58 -35.30
N ALA A 2 12.93 -5.62 -34.57
CA ALA A 2 11.97 -6.41 -33.80
C ALA A 2 11.35 -5.51 -32.73
N GLU A 3 10.03 -5.53 -32.58
CA GLU A 3 9.35 -4.83 -31.50
C GLU A 3 9.80 -5.42 -30.16
N ILE A 4 10.29 -4.56 -29.27
CA ILE A 4 10.69 -4.96 -27.92
C ILE A 4 9.43 -4.90 -27.04
N TYR A 5 8.85 -6.06 -26.77
CA TYR A 5 7.79 -6.21 -25.79
C TYR A 5 8.38 -6.40 -24.40
N ARG A 6 7.91 -5.63 -23.42
CA ARG A 6 8.35 -5.73 -22.02
C ARG A 6 7.23 -6.29 -21.14
N ALA A 7 7.48 -7.46 -20.57
CA ALA A 7 6.64 -8.01 -19.51
C ALA A 7 7.02 -7.40 -18.15
N ASP A 8 6.02 -7.07 -17.34
CA ASP A 8 6.19 -6.56 -15.98
C ASP A 8 4.99 -6.99 -15.11
N HIS A 9 5.22 -7.13 -13.81
CA HIS A 9 4.18 -7.45 -12.84
C HIS A 9 3.54 -6.17 -12.27
N LEU A 10 2.30 -6.22 -11.78
CA LEU A 10 1.62 -5.04 -11.24
C LEU A 10 2.13 -4.58 -9.87
N GLY A 11 2.47 -5.51 -8.98
CA GLY A 11 2.87 -5.18 -7.61
C GLY A 11 2.76 -6.41 -6.73
N SER A 12 1.63 -6.54 -6.04
CA SER A 12 1.36 -7.66 -5.13
C SER A 12 1.36 -9.02 -5.83
N LEU A 13 2.02 -10.02 -5.24
CA LEU A 13 1.92 -11.43 -5.62
C LEU A 13 1.10 -12.20 -4.58
N LEU A 14 0.67 -13.42 -4.93
CA LEU A 14 0.00 -14.28 -3.97
C LEU A 14 0.95 -14.56 -2.81
N ARG A 15 0.53 -14.20 -1.60
CA ARG A 15 1.33 -14.47 -0.40
C ARG A 15 1.51 -15.99 -0.24
N PRO A 16 2.77 -16.46 -0.14
CA PRO A 16 3.07 -17.85 0.17
C PRO A 16 2.47 -18.31 1.50
N HIS A 17 2.33 -19.62 1.68
CA HIS A 17 1.73 -20.20 2.89
C HIS A 17 2.51 -19.80 4.14
N GLU A 18 3.84 -19.85 4.06
CA GLU A 18 4.75 -19.52 5.15
C GLU A 18 4.56 -18.08 5.68
N ILE A 19 4.25 -17.11 4.80
CA ILE A 19 3.97 -15.73 5.22
C ILE A 19 2.61 -15.66 5.92
N LYS A 20 1.61 -16.40 5.44
CA LYS A 20 0.28 -16.42 6.06
C LYS A 20 0.37 -17.00 7.48
N GLU A 21 1.09 -18.10 7.65
CA GLU A 21 1.35 -18.71 8.95
C GLU A 21 2.13 -17.77 9.88
N ALA A 22 3.22 -17.17 9.40
CA ALA A 22 4.02 -16.24 10.20
C ALA A 22 3.19 -15.02 10.64
N ARG A 23 2.34 -14.46 9.77
CA ARG A 23 1.45 -13.35 10.12
C ARG A 23 0.39 -13.75 11.14
N HIS A 24 -0.17 -14.96 11.02
CA HIS A 24 -1.11 -15.48 12.00
C HIS A 24 -0.46 -15.68 13.37
N ALA A 25 0.72 -16.31 13.40
CA ALA A 25 1.51 -16.49 14.62
C ALA A 25 1.91 -15.14 15.26
N PHE A 26 2.32 -14.17 14.45
CA PHE A 26 2.65 -12.82 14.93
C PHE A 26 1.42 -12.13 15.54
N HIS A 27 0.25 -12.25 14.90
CA HIS A 27 -1.00 -11.67 15.41
C HIS A 27 -1.44 -12.31 16.74
N ASN A 28 -1.17 -13.61 16.92
CA ASN A 28 -1.46 -14.32 18.16
C ASN A 28 -0.41 -14.09 19.26
N GLY A 29 0.72 -13.44 18.94
CA GLY A 29 1.84 -13.23 19.86
C GLY A 29 2.77 -14.44 20.02
N ASP A 30 2.64 -15.45 19.15
CA ASP A 30 3.47 -16.67 19.18
C ASP A 30 4.89 -16.42 18.68
N ILE A 31 5.08 -15.42 17.80
CA ILE A 31 6.38 -14.99 17.28
C ILE A 31 6.56 -13.47 17.40
N GLY A 32 7.80 -13.04 17.52
CA GLY A 32 8.17 -11.62 17.53
C GLY A 32 8.24 -10.99 16.13
N ARG A 33 8.40 -9.67 16.09
CA ARG A 33 8.55 -8.91 14.83
C ARG A 33 9.74 -9.36 13.99
N GLU A 34 10.84 -9.74 14.64
CA GLU A 34 12.05 -10.24 13.98
C GLU A 34 11.78 -11.52 13.21
N GLN A 35 11.16 -12.51 13.84
CA GLN A 35 10.80 -13.78 13.21
C GLN A 35 9.80 -13.61 12.05
N LEU A 36 8.87 -12.66 12.16
CA LEU A 36 8.00 -12.30 11.04
C LEU A 36 8.82 -11.70 9.88
N SER A 37 9.72 -10.76 10.18
CA SER A 37 10.58 -10.13 9.17
C SER A 37 11.45 -11.16 8.44
N GLU A 38 12.01 -12.15 9.16
CA GLU A 38 12.82 -13.24 8.57
C GLU A 38 11.99 -14.10 7.60
N ALA A 39 10.76 -14.44 7.96
CA ALA A 39 9.86 -15.21 7.10
C ALA A 39 9.52 -14.42 5.83
N GLU A 40 9.27 -13.12 5.97
CA GLU A 40 9.02 -12.22 4.84
C GLU A 40 10.26 -12.07 3.94
N ASP A 41 11.45 -11.85 4.53
CA ASP A 41 12.72 -11.72 3.78
C ASP A 41 13.02 -12.97 2.96
N LYS A 42 12.89 -14.15 3.57
CA LYS A 42 13.11 -15.43 2.88
C LYS A 42 12.17 -15.60 1.69
N ALA A 43 10.90 -15.22 1.84
CA ALA A 43 9.93 -15.31 0.76
C ALA A 43 10.18 -14.26 -0.33
N ILE A 44 10.61 -13.05 0.03
CA ILE A 44 10.99 -12.02 -0.93
C ILE A 44 12.21 -12.48 -1.75
N LEU A 45 13.26 -13.02 -1.13
CA LEU A 45 14.42 -13.54 -1.86
C LEU A 45 14.02 -14.60 -2.89
N LYS A 46 13.15 -15.53 -2.51
CA LYS A 46 12.62 -16.57 -3.41
C LYS A 46 11.85 -15.96 -4.59
N VAL A 47 11.08 -14.90 -4.37
CA VAL A 47 10.30 -14.27 -5.44
C VAL A 47 11.19 -13.43 -6.36
N LEU A 48 12.24 -12.80 -5.84
CA LEU A 48 13.24 -12.12 -6.67
C LEU A 48 13.94 -13.11 -7.60
N GLU A 49 14.37 -14.26 -7.07
CA GLU A 49 14.98 -15.33 -7.86
C GLU A 49 14.02 -15.87 -8.95
N CYS A 50 12.76 -16.14 -8.58
CA CYS A 50 11.76 -16.62 -9.52
C CYS A 50 11.51 -15.63 -10.67
N GLN A 51 11.36 -14.33 -10.36
CA GLN A 51 11.17 -13.27 -11.36
C GLN A 51 12.35 -13.21 -12.34
N GLN A 52 13.59 -13.36 -11.86
CA GLN A 52 14.77 -13.42 -12.72
C GLN A 52 14.78 -14.67 -13.60
N GLN A 53 14.47 -15.84 -13.04
CA GLN A 53 14.44 -17.11 -13.78
C GLN A 53 13.44 -17.11 -14.94
N ILE A 54 12.30 -16.42 -14.77
CA ILE A 54 11.29 -16.27 -15.83
C ILE A 54 11.55 -15.07 -16.75
N GLY A 55 12.67 -14.36 -16.59
CA GLY A 55 13.10 -13.28 -17.47
C GLY A 55 12.45 -11.91 -17.23
N LEU A 56 11.86 -11.66 -16.06
CA LEU A 56 11.41 -10.31 -15.72
C LEU A 56 12.61 -9.39 -15.48
N THR A 57 12.59 -8.27 -16.19
CA THR A 57 13.69 -7.27 -16.16
C THR A 57 13.54 -6.25 -15.03
N VAL A 58 12.34 -6.14 -14.43
CA VAL A 58 12.09 -5.32 -13.26
C VAL A 58 11.47 -6.13 -12.15
N LEU A 59 12.17 -6.13 -11.03
CA LEU A 59 11.84 -6.96 -9.87
C LEU A 59 10.88 -6.23 -8.92
N SER A 60 10.11 -7.00 -8.16
CA SER A 60 9.23 -6.54 -7.10
C SER A 60 9.40 -7.44 -5.88
N ASP A 61 9.18 -6.93 -4.67
CA ASP A 61 9.12 -7.73 -3.45
C ASP A 61 7.81 -8.54 -3.32
N GLY A 62 6.91 -8.42 -4.31
CA GLY A 62 5.59 -9.03 -4.29
C GLY A 62 4.64 -8.41 -3.26
N GLU A 63 5.01 -7.27 -2.67
CA GLU A 63 4.30 -6.57 -1.59
C GLU A 63 4.01 -7.46 -0.37
N PHE A 64 4.89 -8.43 -0.09
CA PHE A 64 4.68 -9.41 0.97
C PHE A 64 4.63 -8.81 2.37
N ARG A 65 5.30 -7.67 2.59
CA ARG A 65 5.26 -6.90 3.84
C ARG A 65 3.95 -6.15 4.04
N ARG A 66 3.13 -5.98 3.00
CA ARG A 66 1.86 -5.26 3.08
C ARG A 66 0.70 -6.17 3.42
N SER A 67 -0.15 -5.70 4.34
CA SER A 67 -1.46 -6.27 4.60
C SER A 67 -2.48 -5.91 3.49
N SER A 68 -2.42 -4.68 2.98
CA SER A 68 -3.15 -4.18 1.80
C SER A 68 -2.34 -3.10 1.09
N PHE A 69 -2.58 -2.87 -0.21
CA PHE A 69 -1.82 -1.90 -1.03
C PHE A 69 -1.82 -0.46 -0.47
N GLN A 70 -2.87 -0.09 0.27
CA GLN A 70 -3.04 1.25 0.84
C GLN A 70 -2.54 1.38 2.29
N ASN A 71 -2.17 0.27 2.95
CA ASN A 71 -1.94 0.27 4.40
C ASN A 71 -0.63 0.96 4.82
N ASP A 72 0.39 1.02 3.96
CA ASP A 72 1.67 1.66 4.29
C ASP A 72 1.49 3.12 4.73
N LEU A 73 0.57 3.87 4.12
CA LEU A 73 0.29 5.25 4.54
C LEU A 73 -0.26 5.28 5.97
N ALA A 74 -1.23 4.42 6.26
CA ALA A 74 -1.89 4.40 7.56
C ALA A 74 -0.98 3.88 8.69
N GLU A 75 -0.10 2.93 8.37
CA GLU A 75 0.87 2.41 9.31
C GLU A 75 2.06 3.37 9.53
N SER A 76 2.29 4.35 8.65
CA SER A 76 3.47 5.23 8.70
C SER A 76 3.16 6.69 9.05
N VAL A 77 1.88 7.04 9.21
CA VAL A 77 1.41 8.40 9.46
C VAL A 77 0.48 8.44 10.67
N GLU A 78 0.77 9.34 11.61
CA GLU A 78 -0.04 9.52 12.82
C GLU A 78 -1.45 10.04 12.54
N GLY A 79 -2.32 9.83 13.54
CA GLY A 79 -3.64 10.43 13.69
C GLY A 79 -4.78 9.65 13.03
N TYR A 80 -4.51 8.45 12.51
CA TYR A 80 -5.59 7.53 12.18
C TYR A 80 -6.25 7.02 13.47
N VAL A 81 -7.58 6.89 13.46
CA VAL A 81 -8.36 6.32 14.56
C VAL A 81 -9.37 5.33 14.00
N THR A 82 -9.75 4.33 14.80
CA THR A 82 -10.81 3.39 14.42
C THR A 82 -12.16 4.02 14.72
N SER A 83 -13.02 4.08 13.70
CA SER A 83 -14.42 4.51 13.79
C SER A 83 -15.34 3.31 13.98
N ASP A 84 -16.45 3.53 14.69
CA ASP A 84 -17.56 2.58 14.84
C ASP A 84 -18.37 2.44 13.54
N ARG A 85 -18.24 3.41 12.62
CA ARG A 85 -18.92 3.42 11.32
C ARG A 85 -17.89 3.50 10.18
N PRO A 86 -17.98 2.61 9.18
CA PRO A 86 -17.09 2.68 8.04
C PRO A 86 -17.36 3.95 7.22
N SER A 87 -16.29 4.61 6.77
CA SER A 87 -16.42 5.78 5.87
C SER A 87 -16.87 5.39 4.46
N VAL A 88 -16.58 4.16 4.04
CA VAL A 88 -17.07 3.56 2.80
C VAL A 88 -17.45 2.12 3.08
N VAL A 89 -18.67 1.74 2.69
CA VAL A 89 -19.13 0.34 2.70
C VAL A 89 -18.99 -0.24 1.29
N ARG A 90 -18.45 -1.45 1.20
CA ARG A 90 -18.44 -2.29 0.01
C ARG A 90 -19.10 -3.60 0.36
N ILE A 91 -19.88 -4.14 -0.57
CA ILE A 91 -20.38 -5.51 -0.45
C ILE A 91 -19.42 -6.38 -1.26
N TRP A 92 -18.78 -7.34 -0.59
CA TRP A 92 -17.90 -8.31 -1.23
C TRP A 92 -18.51 -9.70 -1.16
N GLN A 93 -18.54 -10.41 -2.28
CA GLN A 93 -18.98 -11.80 -2.35
C GLN A 93 -17.90 -12.64 -3.01
N GLY A 94 -17.38 -13.62 -2.27
CA GLY A 94 -16.46 -14.62 -2.80
C GLY A 94 -17.18 -15.73 -3.55
N PRO A 95 -16.47 -16.53 -4.38
CA PRO A 95 -17.05 -17.72 -4.97
C PRO A 95 -17.55 -18.69 -3.89
N GLY A 96 -18.87 -18.85 -3.77
CA GLY A 96 -19.50 -19.71 -2.76
C GLY A 96 -19.72 -19.08 -1.39
N ASP A 97 -19.38 -17.80 -1.21
CA ASP A 97 -19.64 -17.07 0.04
C ASP A 97 -20.93 -16.25 -0.05
N GLU A 98 -21.52 -15.96 1.11
CA GLU A 98 -22.55 -14.93 1.24
C GLU A 98 -21.94 -13.52 1.11
N PRO A 99 -22.65 -12.55 0.52
CA PRO A 99 -22.19 -11.16 0.47
C PRO A 99 -21.92 -10.61 1.87
N LYS A 100 -20.71 -10.07 2.09
CA LYS A 100 -20.29 -9.47 3.35
C LYS A 100 -20.05 -7.98 3.15
N GLU A 101 -20.56 -7.17 4.08
CA GLU A 101 -20.15 -5.77 4.17
C GLU A 101 -18.70 -5.70 4.66
N GLN A 102 -17.88 -5.01 3.90
CA GLN A 102 -16.53 -4.63 4.25
C GLN A 102 -16.44 -3.12 4.20
N GLY A 103 -15.85 -2.53 5.22
CA GLY A 103 -15.70 -1.09 5.27
C GLY A 103 -14.36 -0.66 5.85
N VAL A 104 -13.90 0.51 5.40
CA VAL A 104 -12.71 1.14 5.98
C VAL A 104 -13.16 1.90 7.21
N THR A 105 -12.82 1.34 8.38
CA THR A 105 -13.10 1.95 9.70
C THR A 105 -11.95 2.83 10.17
N LEU A 106 -10.81 2.79 9.50
CA LEU A 106 -9.65 3.61 9.83
C LEU A 106 -9.80 5.01 9.21
N VAL A 107 -10.13 5.99 10.05
CA VAL A 107 -10.46 7.36 9.65
C VAL A 107 -9.46 8.36 10.20
N VAL A 108 -9.44 9.57 9.64
CA VAL A 108 -8.57 10.66 10.08
C VAL A 108 -9.21 11.38 11.26
N GLY A 109 -8.64 11.17 12.46
CA GLY A 109 -9.04 11.81 13.70
C GLY A 109 -7.97 12.73 14.29
N GLY A 110 -7.00 13.17 13.48
CA GLY A 110 -5.87 13.99 13.91
C GLY A 110 -5.09 14.61 12.75
N GLN A 111 -4.14 15.51 13.04
CA GLN A 111 -3.19 15.99 12.04
C GLN A 111 -2.37 14.84 11.45
N ARG A 112 -1.97 14.95 10.18
CA ARG A 112 -1.13 13.96 9.51
C ARG A 112 0.32 14.28 9.83
N LYS A 113 1.01 13.35 10.49
CA LYS A 113 2.44 13.46 10.80
C LYS A 113 3.13 12.14 10.44
N PRO A 114 3.88 12.08 9.33
CA PRO A 114 4.71 10.92 9.04
C PRO A 114 5.72 10.70 10.16
N TRP A 115 5.79 9.49 10.69
CA TRP A 115 6.78 9.11 11.72
C TRP A 115 7.86 8.18 11.15
N ARG A 116 7.62 7.61 9.96
CA ARG A 116 8.59 6.86 9.16
C ARG A 116 8.27 6.99 7.66
N ARG A 117 9.21 6.54 6.83
CA ARG A 117 9.01 6.33 5.38
C ARG A 117 7.94 5.27 5.13
N LEU A 118 7.11 5.45 4.12
CA LEU A 118 6.08 4.48 3.74
C LEU A 118 6.72 3.20 3.22
N THR A 119 7.75 3.34 2.38
CA THR A 119 8.37 2.20 1.69
C THR A 119 9.83 1.97 2.08
N GLY A 120 10.27 2.53 3.22
CA GLY A 120 11.67 2.54 3.62
C GLY A 120 12.26 1.15 3.85
N GLU A 121 11.52 0.27 4.53
CA GLU A 121 11.95 -1.11 4.82
C GLU A 121 12.09 -1.93 3.52
N GLN A 122 11.07 -1.84 2.65
CA GLN A 122 11.01 -2.54 1.36
C GLN A 122 12.12 -2.04 0.42
N THR A 123 12.32 -0.72 0.36
CA THR A 123 13.32 -0.14 -0.55
C THR A 123 14.73 -0.47 -0.10
N ALA A 124 15.01 -0.40 1.22
CA ALA A 124 16.31 -0.81 1.75
C ALA A 124 16.61 -2.28 1.43
N PHE A 125 15.63 -3.17 1.60
CA PHE A 125 15.78 -4.59 1.30
C PHE A 125 16.02 -4.85 -0.19
N LEU A 126 15.20 -4.25 -1.07
CA LEU A 126 15.35 -4.42 -2.52
C LEU A 126 16.68 -3.86 -3.02
N LYS A 127 17.17 -2.74 -2.47
CA LYS A 127 18.50 -2.21 -2.82
C LYS A 127 19.64 -3.18 -2.46
N ALA A 128 19.48 -3.95 -1.39
CA ALA A 128 20.49 -4.92 -0.97
C ALA A 128 20.44 -6.24 -1.76
N HIS A 129 19.26 -6.63 -2.27
CA HIS A 129 19.04 -7.99 -2.77
C HIS A 129 18.58 -8.10 -4.22
N ALA A 130 18.03 -7.05 -4.83
CA ALA A 130 17.65 -7.06 -6.23
C ALA A 130 18.91 -6.97 -7.12
N SER A 131 19.12 -7.95 -8.00
CA SER A 131 20.28 -7.96 -8.91
C SER A 131 20.16 -6.99 -10.09
N GLY A 132 19.10 -6.19 -10.14
CA GLY A 132 18.72 -5.35 -11.27
C GLY A 132 17.68 -4.31 -10.86
N PRO A 133 17.14 -3.53 -11.82
CA PRO A 133 16.14 -2.53 -11.50
C PRO A 133 14.92 -3.15 -10.80
N PHE A 134 14.43 -2.48 -9.77
CA PHE A 134 13.23 -2.90 -9.05
C PHE A 134 12.19 -1.77 -9.08
N LYS A 135 10.94 -2.15 -8.82
CA LYS A 135 9.80 -1.23 -8.78
C LYS A 135 9.29 -1.08 -7.35
N MET A 136 8.93 0.15 -7.00
CA MET A 136 8.16 0.46 -5.80
C MET A 136 6.77 0.97 -6.17
N THR A 137 5.75 0.43 -5.51
CA THR A 137 4.36 0.89 -5.63
C THR A 137 4.04 1.85 -4.48
N VAL A 138 3.43 2.98 -4.80
CA VAL A 138 2.92 3.98 -3.85
C VAL A 138 1.44 4.22 -4.10
N PRO A 139 0.61 4.37 -3.06
CA PRO A 139 -0.79 4.67 -3.25
C PRO A 139 -0.98 6.10 -3.77
N SER A 140 -1.91 6.29 -4.71
CA SER A 140 -2.32 7.64 -5.11
C SER A 140 -2.99 8.36 -3.94
N PRO A 141 -2.72 9.67 -3.72
CA PRO A 141 -3.28 10.41 -2.61
C PRO A 141 -4.80 10.59 -2.71
N ASN A 142 -5.36 10.54 -3.91
CA ASN A 142 -6.78 10.81 -4.19
C ASN A 142 -7.75 9.82 -3.51
N GLN A 143 -7.30 8.60 -3.22
CA GLN A 143 -8.18 7.59 -2.66
C GLN A 143 -8.50 7.83 -1.18
N PHE A 144 -7.60 8.48 -0.45
CA PHE A 144 -7.66 8.56 1.00
C PHE A 144 -8.79 9.47 1.50
N PRO A 145 -9.02 10.68 0.97
CA PRO A 145 -10.19 11.47 1.35
C PRO A 145 -11.53 10.75 1.13
N ALA A 146 -11.61 9.83 0.18
CA ALA A 146 -12.82 9.04 -0.05
C ALA A 146 -13.02 7.97 1.03
N ILE A 147 -11.96 7.38 1.58
CA ILE A 147 -12.04 6.23 2.51
C ILE A 147 -11.79 6.56 3.97
N SER A 148 -11.21 7.73 4.27
CA SER A 148 -10.79 8.08 5.64
C SER A 148 -11.30 9.44 6.11
N TYR A 149 -12.09 10.17 5.32
CA TYR A 149 -12.73 11.40 5.75
C TYR A 149 -14.11 11.13 6.33
N GLN A 150 -14.31 11.51 7.60
CA GLN A 150 -15.59 11.39 8.29
C GLN A 150 -16.06 12.77 8.79
N PRO A 151 -17.19 13.30 8.27
CA PRO A 151 -17.78 14.54 8.78
C PRO A 151 -18.05 14.48 10.30
N GLY A 152 -17.85 15.58 11.01
CA GLY A 152 -17.96 15.70 12.47
C GLY A 152 -16.72 15.22 13.25
N LEU A 153 -15.77 14.54 12.60
CA LEU A 153 -14.51 14.07 13.19
C LEU A 153 -13.30 14.64 12.44
N THR A 154 -13.19 14.36 11.14
CA THR A 154 -12.04 14.76 10.31
C THR A 154 -12.01 16.25 10.03
N ASP A 155 -13.18 16.87 9.91
CA ASP A 155 -13.40 18.32 9.70
C ASP A 155 -12.83 19.19 10.82
N ARG A 156 -12.56 18.64 11.99
CA ARG A 156 -11.85 19.31 13.09
C ARG A 156 -10.37 19.57 12.80
N PHE A 157 -9.78 18.84 11.86
CA PHE A 157 -8.36 18.93 11.47
C PHE A 157 -8.19 19.36 10.01
N TYR A 158 -9.13 18.98 9.14
CA TYR A 158 -9.14 19.28 7.72
C TYR A 158 -10.56 19.65 7.31
N VAL A 159 -10.84 20.96 7.14
CA VAL A 159 -12.19 21.48 6.91
C VAL A 159 -12.89 20.81 5.73
N THR A 160 -12.14 20.47 4.70
CA THR A 160 -12.64 19.80 3.51
C THR A 160 -11.85 18.53 3.18
N ARG A 161 -12.45 17.66 2.35
CA ARG A 161 -11.74 16.52 1.73
C ARG A 161 -10.51 16.97 0.94
N SER A 162 -10.56 18.17 0.35
CA SER A 162 -9.43 18.77 -0.37
C SER A 162 -8.29 19.16 0.55
N ASP A 163 -8.58 19.68 1.75
CA ASP A 163 -7.53 19.99 2.73
C ASP A 163 -6.82 18.72 3.20
N LEU A 164 -7.58 17.64 3.43
CA LEU A 164 -7.00 16.33 3.73
C LEU A 164 -6.20 15.78 2.54
N LEU A 165 -6.69 15.94 1.31
CA LEU A 165 -5.98 15.54 0.10
C LEU A 165 -4.61 16.20 0.03
N TRP A 166 -4.54 17.52 0.20
CA TRP A 166 -3.28 18.26 0.11
C TRP A 166 -2.29 17.86 1.21
N ALA A 167 -2.75 17.59 2.43
CA ALA A 167 -1.89 17.07 3.49
C ALA A 167 -1.28 15.70 3.11
N ILE A 168 -2.04 14.83 2.43
CA ILE A 168 -1.55 13.52 1.98
C ILE A 168 -0.64 13.65 0.74
N VAL A 169 -0.94 14.59 -0.16
CA VAL A 169 -0.09 14.89 -1.33
C VAL A 169 1.34 15.21 -0.89
N GLU A 170 1.53 16.03 0.13
CA GLU A 170 2.87 16.36 0.63
C GLU A 170 3.62 15.13 1.14
N ILE A 171 2.93 14.19 1.79
CA ILE A 171 3.52 12.93 2.29
C ILE A 171 3.94 12.04 1.13
N ILE A 172 3.05 11.83 0.15
CA ILE A 172 3.34 10.98 -1.02
C ILE A 172 4.44 11.62 -1.88
N LYS A 173 4.46 12.95 -2.03
CA LYS A 173 5.51 13.67 -2.73
C LYS A 173 6.87 13.52 -2.05
N ALA A 174 6.92 13.59 -0.72
CA ALA A 174 8.14 13.33 0.04
C ALA A 174 8.62 11.88 -0.16
N GLU A 175 7.71 10.90 -0.13
CA GLU A 175 8.03 9.49 -0.37
C GLU A 175 8.61 9.26 -1.78
N ILE A 176 7.96 9.82 -2.81
CA ILE A 176 8.43 9.74 -4.21
C ILE A 176 9.79 10.41 -4.39
N SER A 177 10.00 11.57 -3.77
CA SER A 177 11.28 12.30 -3.85
C SER A 177 12.41 11.46 -3.25
N ALA A 178 12.17 10.87 -2.08
CA ALA A 178 13.16 10.04 -1.42
C ALA A 178 13.43 8.72 -2.16
N LEU A 179 12.40 8.10 -2.77
CA LEU A 179 12.59 6.97 -3.69
C LEU A 179 13.48 7.33 -4.89
N ALA A 180 13.28 8.52 -5.47
CA ALA A 180 14.11 9.00 -6.57
C ALA A 180 15.57 9.27 -6.13
N GLU A 181 15.76 9.89 -4.96
CA GLU A 181 17.09 10.11 -4.35
C GLU A 181 17.80 8.79 -4.03
N GLU A 182 17.06 7.76 -3.66
CA GLU A 182 17.58 6.41 -3.40
C GLU A 182 17.93 5.63 -4.68
N GLY A 183 17.63 6.17 -5.86
CA GLY A 183 17.93 5.57 -7.16
C GLY A 183 16.83 4.64 -7.69
N VAL A 184 15.62 4.67 -7.12
CA VAL A 184 14.51 3.86 -7.60
C VAL A 184 13.99 4.41 -8.93
N SER A 185 14.32 3.74 -10.03
CA SER A 185 13.99 4.21 -11.38
C SER A 185 12.57 3.87 -11.84
N TYR A 186 11.84 3.04 -11.09
CA TYR A 186 10.46 2.67 -11.41
C TYR A 186 9.58 2.83 -10.18
N ILE A 187 8.81 3.92 -10.15
CA ILE A 187 7.82 4.21 -9.13
C ILE A 187 6.43 4.10 -9.78
N ARG A 188 5.59 3.19 -9.31
CA ARG A 188 4.21 3.02 -9.76
C ARG A 188 3.27 3.67 -8.75
N MET A 189 2.35 4.50 -9.25
CA MET A 189 1.28 5.08 -8.42
C MET A 189 -0.03 4.35 -8.66
N ASP A 190 -0.57 3.71 -7.63
CA ASP A 190 -1.81 2.96 -7.71
C ASP A 190 -3.01 3.85 -7.41
N ALA A 191 -3.82 4.13 -8.43
CA ALA A 191 -4.96 5.04 -8.37
C ALA A 191 -6.31 4.36 -8.74
N PRO A 192 -6.71 3.26 -8.08
CA PRO A 192 -7.93 2.52 -8.44
C PRO A 192 -9.22 3.34 -8.28
N ARG A 193 -9.17 4.46 -7.55
CA ARG A 193 -10.30 5.38 -7.36
C ARG A 193 -10.27 6.59 -8.30
N TYR A 194 -9.37 6.66 -9.27
CA TYR A 194 -9.31 7.80 -10.20
C TYR A 194 -10.62 7.97 -10.99
N SER A 195 -11.29 6.87 -11.33
CA SER A 195 -12.59 6.88 -12.02
C SER A 195 -13.73 7.48 -11.19
N TYR A 196 -13.59 7.60 -9.86
CA TYR A 196 -14.64 8.16 -9.00
C TYR A 196 -14.85 9.65 -9.27
N TYR A 197 -13.85 10.32 -9.88
CA TYR A 197 -13.92 11.73 -10.30
C TYR A 197 -14.46 11.92 -11.72
N VAL A 198 -14.67 10.83 -12.47
CA VAL A 198 -15.16 10.86 -13.85
C VAL A 198 -16.68 10.65 -13.91
N VAL A 199 -17.29 10.16 -12.83
CA VAL A 199 -18.73 9.87 -12.77
C VAL A 199 -19.46 10.86 -11.86
N SER A 200 -20.09 11.83 -12.51
CA SER A 200 -21.10 12.80 -12.05
C SER A 200 -20.63 14.08 -11.33
N ALA A 201 -20.80 15.19 -12.05
CA ALA A 201 -20.95 16.54 -11.54
C ALA A 201 -22.30 16.76 -10.79
N GLU A 202 -22.95 15.68 -10.33
CA GLU A 202 -24.26 15.71 -9.66
C GLU A 202 -24.21 15.23 -8.20
N LEU A 203 -23.02 14.87 -7.67
CA LEU A 203 -22.83 14.36 -6.30
C LEU A 203 -21.80 15.16 -5.46
N LEU A 204 -21.48 16.40 -5.87
CA LEU A 204 -20.77 17.41 -5.06
C LEU A 204 -21.69 18.60 -4.81
#